data_AF-A0A0T6B3N1-F1
#
_entry.id   AF-A0A0T6B3N1-F1
#
_cell.length_a   1.000
_cell.length_b   1.000
_cell.length_c   1.000
_cell.angle_alpha   90.00
_cell.angle_beta   90.00
_cell.angle_gamma   90.00
#
_symmetry.space_group_name_H-M   'P 1'
#
loop_
_entity.id
_entity.type
_entity.pdbx_description
1 polymer ?
#
loop_
_entity_poly.entity_id
_entity_poly.type
_entity_poly.pdbx_seq_one_letter_code
_entity_poly.pdbx_strand_id
1 'polypeptide(L)'
;DSDMILWSSGLTNPETIERYLDSNRYIIQTWVGSHDALPKKLLNLGYRLIISTKNAWYLDHGFWGSTHYYPWRTVYGNQLPAHKGVLGGEVCMWGEMVDDNNIDPRVWPRAAAAAERLWSDPEDTSGEAEPRFYQHRNRLVDRGIKAEA
;
A
#
# COMPACT_ATOMS: atom_id res chain seq x y z
N ASP A 1 0.84 -24.52 -12.39
CA ASP A 1 1.87 -23.70 -11.72
C ASP A 1 1.24 -22.51 -11.06
N SER A 2 1.69 -22.19 -9.84
CA SER A 2 1.19 -21.06 -9.03
C SER A 2 2.06 -19.82 -9.25
N ASP A 3 1.43 -18.65 -9.32
CA ASP A 3 2.12 -17.36 -9.32
C ASP A 3 2.94 -17.17 -8.04
N MET A 4 4.11 -16.53 -8.15
CA MET A 4 4.99 -16.21 -7.01
C MET A 4 5.16 -14.70 -6.88
N ILE A 5 5.11 -14.17 -5.65
CA ILE A 5 5.29 -12.75 -5.36
C ILE A 5 6.70 -12.53 -4.81
N LEU A 6 7.43 -11.54 -5.34
CA LEU A 6 8.73 -11.11 -4.83
C LEU A 6 8.75 -9.60 -4.59
N TRP A 7 9.43 -9.17 -3.54
CA TRP A 7 9.67 -7.75 -3.29
C TRP A 7 10.62 -7.14 -4.30
N SER A 8 10.41 -5.85 -4.61
CA SER A 8 11.39 -5.07 -5.36
C SER A 8 12.74 -5.04 -4.63
N SER A 9 13.79 -5.47 -5.30
CA SER A 9 15.15 -5.61 -4.77
C SER A 9 16.18 -5.57 -5.90
N GLY A 10 17.47 -5.83 -5.58
CA GLY A 10 18.50 -5.98 -6.60
C GLY A 10 18.24 -7.12 -7.60
N LEU A 11 17.59 -8.21 -7.16
CA LEU A 11 17.24 -9.34 -8.03
C LEU A 11 16.15 -8.97 -9.06
N THR A 12 15.26 -8.07 -8.68
CA THR A 12 14.15 -7.60 -9.52
C THR A 12 14.48 -6.26 -10.19
N ASN A 13 15.76 -5.94 -10.38
CA ASN A 13 16.17 -4.72 -11.06
C ASN A 13 15.72 -4.77 -12.53
N PRO A 14 15.01 -3.75 -13.05
CA PRO A 14 14.56 -3.72 -14.44
C PRO A 14 15.65 -3.99 -15.50
N GLU A 15 16.92 -3.70 -15.21
CA GLU A 15 18.03 -3.91 -16.15
C GLU A 15 18.45 -5.38 -16.28
N THR A 16 18.12 -6.22 -15.30
CA THR A 16 18.61 -7.60 -15.20
C THR A 16 17.53 -8.64 -14.94
N ILE A 17 16.33 -8.22 -14.54
CA ILE A 17 15.25 -9.09 -14.07
C ILE A 17 14.85 -10.18 -15.08
N GLU A 18 14.76 -9.85 -16.37
CA GLU A 18 14.36 -10.79 -17.44
C GLU A 18 15.35 -11.94 -17.64
N ARG A 19 16.58 -11.83 -17.10
CA ARG A 19 17.56 -12.92 -17.13
C ARG A 19 17.26 -14.02 -16.12
N TYR A 20 16.50 -13.71 -15.08
CA TYR A 20 16.34 -14.57 -13.90
C TYR A 20 14.87 -14.92 -13.62
N LEU A 21 13.95 -14.01 -13.92
CA LEU A 21 12.54 -14.13 -13.59
C LEU A 21 11.69 -14.03 -14.85
N ASP A 22 10.74 -14.94 -15.03
CA ASP A 22 9.75 -14.88 -16.11
C ASP A 22 8.53 -14.06 -15.62
N SER A 23 8.14 -13.05 -16.38
CA SER A 23 7.01 -12.17 -16.05
C SER A 23 5.65 -12.89 -16.04
N ASN A 24 5.54 -14.07 -16.67
CA ASN A 24 4.35 -14.90 -16.58
C ASN A 24 4.20 -15.58 -15.22
N ARG A 25 5.31 -15.83 -14.52
CA ARG A 25 5.35 -16.56 -13.25
C ARG A 25 5.49 -15.67 -12.02
N TYR A 26 6.20 -14.55 -12.15
CA TYR A 26 6.55 -13.68 -11.02
C TYR A 26 5.78 -12.37 -11.04
N ILE A 27 5.11 -12.08 -9.92
CA ILE A 27 4.50 -10.79 -9.59
C ILE A 27 5.49 -10.03 -8.71
N ILE A 28 5.70 -8.75 -8.98
CA ILE A 28 6.62 -7.93 -8.17
C ILE A 28 5.83 -7.00 -7.25
N GLN A 29 6.07 -7.09 -5.95
CA GLN A 29 5.54 -6.15 -4.98
C GLN A 29 6.53 -5.01 -4.76
N THR A 30 6.17 -3.79 -5.15
CA THR A 30 7.08 -2.64 -5.08
C THR A 30 6.88 -1.84 -3.79
N TRP A 31 7.97 -1.44 -3.15
CA TRP A 31 7.95 -0.63 -1.92
C TRP A 31 8.73 0.69 -2.05
N VAL A 32 8.60 1.35 -3.19
CA VAL A 32 9.26 2.62 -3.47
C VAL A 32 8.34 3.81 -3.18
N GLY A 33 8.89 5.02 -3.24
CA GLY A 33 8.08 6.23 -3.07
C GLY A 33 7.18 6.50 -4.28
N SER A 34 6.12 7.30 -4.09
CA SER A 34 5.12 7.60 -5.13
C SER A 34 5.66 8.19 -6.43
N HIS A 35 6.85 8.80 -6.40
CA HIS A 35 7.48 9.44 -7.57
C HIS A 35 8.59 8.57 -8.21
N ASP A 36 8.82 7.36 -7.70
CA ASP A 36 9.85 6.47 -8.23
C ASP A 36 9.42 5.88 -9.58
N ALA A 37 10.35 5.80 -10.53
CA ALA A 37 10.08 5.27 -11.87
C ALA A 37 10.02 3.73 -11.91
N LEU A 38 10.45 3.04 -10.86
CA LEU A 38 10.55 1.58 -10.82
C LEU A 38 9.25 0.85 -11.20
N PRO A 39 8.05 1.20 -10.67
CA PRO A 39 6.82 0.51 -11.06
C PRO A 39 6.55 0.64 -12.57
N LYS A 40 6.74 1.85 -13.13
CA LYS A 40 6.56 2.08 -14.57
C LYS A 40 7.56 1.28 -15.41
N LYS A 41 8.82 1.18 -14.97
CA LYS A 41 9.85 0.38 -15.66
C LYS A 41 9.48 -1.11 -15.68
N LEU A 42 9.06 -1.68 -14.54
CA LEU A 42 8.67 -3.09 -14.46
C LEU A 42 7.40 -3.40 -15.26
N LEU A 43 6.41 -2.50 -15.23
CA LEU A 43 5.20 -2.61 -16.05
C LEU A 43 5.50 -2.62 -17.55
N ASN A 44 6.44 -1.78 -18.00
CA ASN A 44 6.87 -1.74 -19.40
C ASN A 44 7.58 -3.01 -19.85
N LEU A 45 8.20 -3.75 -18.92
CA LEU A 45 8.80 -5.07 -19.15
C LEU A 45 7.76 -6.22 -19.05
N GLY A 46 6.48 -5.88 -18.85
CA GLY A 46 5.39 -6.86 -18.82
C GLY A 46 5.15 -7.53 -17.47
N TYR A 47 5.82 -7.13 -16.40
CA TYR A 47 5.56 -7.69 -15.07
C TYR A 47 4.24 -7.18 -14.49
N ARG A 48 3.56 -8.08 -13.77
CA ARG A 48 2.39 -7.74 -12.95
C ARG A 48 2.85 -7.24 -11.59
N LEU A 49 2.21 -6.22 -11.04
CA LEU A 49 2.62 -5.56 -9.81
C LEU A 49 1.54 -5.53 -8.73
N ILE A 50 1.99 -5.66 -7.48
CA ILE A 50 1.29 -5.15 -6.29
C ILE A 50 2.10 -3.93 -5.83
N ILE A 51 1.43 -2.83 -5.51
CA ILE A 51 2.13 -1.58 -5.17
C ILE A 51 1.89 -1.24 -3.69
N SER A 52 2.98 -1.15 -2.92
CA SER A 52 2.99 -0.74 -1.52
C SER A 52 3.77 0.57 -1.38
N THR A 53 3.15 1.69 -1.77
CA THR A 53 3.82 3.00 -1.80
C THR A 53 4.35 3.39 -0.42
N LYS A 54 5.67 3.38 -0.22
CA LYS A 54 6.26 3.50 1.14
C LYS A 54 5.96 4.81 1.85
N ASN A 55 5.76 5.90 1.11
CA ASN A 55 5.47 7.22 1.66
C ASN A 55 3.97 7.53 1.78
N ALA A 56 3.12 6.50 1.75
CA ALA A 56 1.68 6.62 1.96
C ALA A 56 1.07 5.38 2.62
N TRP A 57 1.49 4.18 2.23
CA TRP A 57 0.88 2.90 2.62
C TRP A 57 1.76 2.05 3.54
N TYR A 58 2.85 2.60 4.08
CA TYR A 58 3.56 2.00 5.21
C TYR A 58 3.05 2.63 6.51
N LEU A 59 2.32 1.86 7.30
CA LEU A 59 1.62 2.36 8.49
C LEU A 59 2.47 2.36 9.75
N ASP A 60 3.57 1.61 9.76
CA ASP A 60 4.56 1.57 10.83
C ASP A 60 5.47 2.82 10.85
N HIS A 61 5.54 3.56 9.73
CA HIS A 61 6.28 4.81 9.68
C HIS A 61 5.72 5.84 10.69
N GLY A 62 6.64 6.57 11.34
CA GLY A 62 6.36 7.50 12.42
C GLY A 62 6.45 6.91 13.82
N PHE A 63 6.55 5.58 13.95
CA PHE A 63 6.66 4.90 15.24
C PHE A 63 8.06 4.38 15.56
N TRP A 64 8.97 4.42 14.59
CA TRP A 64 10.35 3.96 14.77
C TRP A 64 11.32 4.66 13.82
N GLY A 65 12.59 4.72 14.23
CA GLY A 65 13.66 5.36 13.47
C GLY A 65 13.36 6.83 13.17
N SER A 66 13.82 7.29 12.00
CA SER A 66 13.60 8.65 11.49
C SER A 66 12.51 8.72 10.42
N THR A 67 11.51 7.84 10.51
CA THR A 67 10.39 7.77 9.56
C THR A 67 9.29 8.77 9.90
N HIS A 68 8.38 9.03 8.95
CA HIS A 68 7.31 10.02 9.11
C HIS A 68 5.93 9.36 9.12
N TYR A 69 5.11 9.69 10.12
CA TYR A 69 3.73 9.21 10.19
C TYR A 69 2.89 9.78 9.03
N TYR A 70 2.22 8.91 8.27
CA TYR A 70 1.30 9.32 7.22
C TYR A 70 -0.14 9.28 7.70
N PRO A 71 -0.85 10.43 7.70
CA PRO A 71 -2.26 10.48 8.08
C PRO A 71 -3.15 9.83 7.01
N TRP A 72 -4.37 9.48 7.40
CA TRP A 72 -5.33 8.83 6.51
C TRP A 72 -5.57 9.59 5.20
N ARG A 73 -5.47 10.93 5.22
CA ARG A 73 -5.60 11.77 4.01
C ARG A 73 -4.50 11.49 2.99
N THR A 74 -3.26 11.27 3.45
CA THR A 74 -2.14 10.85 2.60
C THR A 74 -2.34 9.43 2.08
N VAL A 75 -2.82 8.52 2.95
CA VAL A 75 -3.16 7.14 2.56
C VAL A 75 -4.23 7.13 1.45
N TYR A 76 -5.28 7.94 1.62
CA TYR A 76 -6.41 8.07 0.70
C TYR A 76 -6.02 8.70 -0.65
N GLY A 77 -5.16 9.72 -0.60
CA GLY A 77 -4.69 10.45 -1.78
C GLY A 77 -3.67 9.70 -2.63
N ASN A 78 -3.19 8.53 -2.20
CA ASN A 78 -2.26 7.73 -2.98
C ASN A 78 -3.01 6.92 -4.05
N GLN A 79 -2.95 7.39 -5.29
CA GLN A 79 -3.49 6.69 -6.45
C GLN A 79 -2.45 5.77 -7.10
N LEU A 80 -2.90 4.64 -7.63
CA LEU A 80 -2.04 3.73 -8.38
C LEU A 80 -2.00 4.12 -9.86
N PRO A 81 -0.92 3.77 -10.59
CA PRO A 81 -0.88 3.99 -12.03
C PRO A 81 -2.00 3.23 -12.74
N ALA A 82 -2.75 3.91 -13.59
CA ALA A 82 -3.75 3.30 -14.47
C ALA A 82 -3.06 2.45 -15.55
N HIS A 83 -2.74 1.19 -15.22
CA HIS A 83 -2.08 0.26 -16.11
C HIS A 83 -2.56 -1.18 -15.86
N LYS A 84 -2.86 -1.92 -16.94
CA LYS A 84 -3.42 -3.29 -16.87
C LYS A 84 -2.59 -4.32 -16.09
N GLY A 85 -1.30 -4.04 -15.92
CA GLY A 85 -0.38 -4.89 -15.15
C GLY A 85 -0.40 -4.61 -13.64
N VAL A 86 -1.07 -3.56 -13.18
CA VAL A 86 -1.27 -3.29 -11.76
C VAL A 86 -2.42 -4.16 -11.28
N LEU A 87 -2.12 -5.09 -10.37
CA LEU A 87 -3.11 -5.98 -9.76
C LEU A 87 -3.85 -5.33 -8.59
N GLY A 88 -3.26 -4.28 -8.02
CA GLY A 88 -3.78 -3.56 -6.89
C GLY A 88 -2.64 -3.06 -6.00
N GLY A 89 -2.97 -2.87 -4.74
CA GLY A 89 -2.05 -2.35 -3.74
C GLY A 89 -2.16 -3.08 -2.42
N GLU A 90 -1.16 -2.88 -1.58
CA GLU A 90 -1.14 -3.43 -0.23
C GLU A 90 -0.61 -2.39 0.74
N VAL A 91 -1.33 -2.24 1.85
CA VAL A 91 -0.92 -1.43 2.99
C VAL A 91 -0.10 -2.30 3.92
N CYS A 92 1.12 -1.87 4.23
CA CYS A 92 2.08 -2.64 5.02
C CYS A 92 2.12 -2.13 6.46
N MET A 93 2.15 -3.08 7.39
CA MET A 93 2.41 -2.84 8.81
C MET A 93 3.58 -3.71 9.22
N TRP A 94 4.78 -3.13 9.23
CA TRP A 94 5.96 -3.85 9.69
C TRP A 94 6.00 -3.98 11.22
N GLY A 95 6.57 -5.09 11.69
CA GLY A 95 6.41 -5.57 13.07
C GLY A 95 7.40 -5.04 14.09
N GLU A 96 8.34 -4.16 13.72
CA GLU A 96 9.49 -3.78 14.55
C GLU A 96 9.09 -3.24 15.92
N MET A 97 7.97 -2.50 15.97
CA MET A 97 7.41 -1.93 17.18
C MET A 97 5.93 -2.30 17.36
N VAL A 98 5.42 -3.31 16.64
CA VAL A 98 3.99 -3.67 16.61
C VAL A 98 3.76 -4.98 17.34
N ASP A 99 2.72 -5.02 18.18
CA ASP A 99 2.28 -6.22 18.89
C ASP A 99 0.75 -6.24 19.01
N ASP A 100 0.22 -7.25 19.70
CA ASP A 100 -1.22 -7.43 19.93
C ASP A 100 -1.88 -6.25 20.66
N ASN A 101 -1.10 -5.43 21.38
CA ASN A 101 -1.62 -4.30 22.13
C ASN A 101 -1.84 -3.07 21.25
N ASN A 102 -1.16 -2.97 20.11
CA ASN A 102 -1.15 -1.76 19.30
C ASN A 102 -1.40 -1.97 17.80
N ILE A 103 -1.59 -3.20 17.32
CA ILE A 103 -1.89 -3.50 15.91
C ILE A 103 -3.16 -2.76 15.44
N ASP A 104 -4.23 -2.84 16.20
CA ASP A 104 -5.52 -2.22 15.88
C ASP A 104 -5.43 -0.70 15.66
N PRO A 105 -4.94 0.09 16.63
CA PRO A 105 -4.87 1.55 16.46
C PRO A 105 -3.84 1.98 15.43
N ARG A 106 -2.88 1.13 15.07
CA ARG A 106 -1.92 1.46 14.00
C ARG A 106 -2.48 1.18 12.62
N VAL A 107 -3.24 0.09 12.45
CA VAL A 107 -3.83 -0.29 11.17
C VAL A 107 -5.09 0.53 10.88
N TRP A 108 -5.97 0.65 11.87
CA TRP A 108 -7.29 1.24 11.71
C TRP A 108 -7.35 2.64 12.33
N PRO A 109 -7.99 3.61 11.67
CA PRO A 109 -8.81 3.50 10.45
C PRO A 109 -8.02 3.72 9.14
N ARG A 110 -6.70 3.95 9.17
CA ARG A 110 -5.91 4.31 7.98
C ARG A 110 -6.02 3.27 6.86
N ALA A 111 -6.00 1.98 7.16
CA ALA A 111 -6.19 0.93 6.16
C ALA A 111 -7.55 1.02 5.43
N ALA A 112 -8.60 1.53 6.07
CA ALA A 112 -9.90 1.73 5.43
C ALA A 112 -9.86 2.82 4.33
N ALA A 113 -8.99 3.83 4.48
CA ALA A 113 -8.78 4.84 3.44
C ALA A 113 -8.18 4.22 2.17
N ALA A 114 -7.17 3.36 2.32
CA ALA A 114 -6.61 2.62 1.18
C ALA A 114 -7.61 1.61 0.59
N ALA A 115 -8.42 0.98 1.44
CA ALA A 115 -9.43 0.01 1.00
C ALA A 115 -10.39 0.63 -0.01
N GLU A 116 -10.86 1.86 0.22
CA GLU A 116 -11.74 2.51 -0.75
C GLU A 116 -11.01 2.91 -2.04
N ARG A 117 -9.77 3.39 -1.91
CA ARG A 117 -8.92 3.68 -3.08
C ARG A 117 -8.73 2.46 -3.97
N LEU A 118 -8.56 1.28 -3.37
CA LEU A 118 -8.41 0.01 -4.11
C LEU A 118 -9.74 -0.56 -4.60
N TRP A 119 -10.86 -0.22 -3.96
CA TRP A 119 -12.18 -0.74 -4.29
C TRP A 119 -12.87 0.03 -5.42
N SER A 120 -12.93 1.35 -5.31
CA SER A 120 -13.69 2.22 -6.23
C SER A 120 -12.84 3.29 -6.93
N ASP A 121 -11.59 3.48 -6.50
CA ASP A 121 -10.66 4.49 -7.03
C ASP A 121 -11.32 5.84 -7.36
N PRO A 122 -11.99 6.49 -6.39
CA PRO A 122 -12.82 7.66 -6.67
C PRO A 122 -11.96 8.90 -6.97
N GLU A 123 -12.47 9.80 -7.82
CA GLU A 123 -11.85 11.10 -8.06
C GLU A 123 -12.01 12.07 -6.87
N ASP A 124 -12.82 11.69 -5.87
CA ASP A 124 -13.00 12.41 -4.62
C ASP A 124 -11.66 12.75 -3.95
N THR A 125 -11.59 13.95 -3.41
CA THR A 125 -10.54 14.37 -2.49
C THR A 125 -10.75 13.76 -1.10
N SER A 126 -9.69 13.77 -0.27
CA SER A 126 -9.85 13.39 1.14
C SER A 126 -10.82 14.30 1.91
N GLY A 127 -11.08 15.53 1.45
CA GLY A 127 -12.08 16.41 2.07
C GLY A 127 -13.50 15.86 1.89
N GLU A 128 -13.81 15.39 0.69
CA GLU A 128 -15.12 14.81 0.35
C GLU A 128 -15.32 13.44 1.02
N ALA A 129 -14.24 12.68 1.19
CA ALA A 129 -14.26 11.39 1.89
C ALA A 129 -14.41 11.49 3.42
N GLU A 130 -14.10 12.65 4.00
CA GLU A 130 -13.97 12.81 5.45
C GLU A 130 -15.21 12.40 6.26
N PRO A 131 -16.45 12.80 5.90
CA PRO A 131 -17.63 12.44 6.67
C PRO A 131 -17.84 10.91 6.76
N ARG A 132 -17.68 10.21 5.63
CA ARG A 132 -17.85 8.75 5.57
C ARG A 132 -16.66 8.00 6.19
N PHE A 133 -15.46 8.57 6.13
CA PHE A 133 -14.28 8.02 6.81
C PHE A 133 -14.49 7.96 8.33
N TYR A 134 -14.91 9.06 8.96
CA TYR A 134 -15.17 9.08 10.40
C TYR A 134 -16.39 8.25 10.80
N GLN A 135 -17.43 8.20 9.97
CA GLN A 135 -18.55 7.28 10.19
C GLN A 135 -18.08 5.82 10.20
N HIS A 136 -17.21 5.44 9.26
CA HIS A 136 -16.66 4.10 9.20
C HIS A 136 -15.72 3.80 10.39
N ARG A 137 -14.91 4.77 10.81
CA ARG A 137 -14.09 4.66 12.03
C ARG A 137 -14.95 4.34 13.25
N ASN A 138 -16.06 5.05 13.46
CA ASN A 138 -16.97 4.78 14.58
C ASN A 138 -17.58 3.38 14.47
N ARG A 139 -17.98 2.97 13.27
CA ARG A 139 -18.46 1.60 13.02
C ARG A 139 -17.42 0.52 13.35
N LEU A 140 -16.12 0.77 13.13
CA LEU A 140 -15.05 -0.15 13.53
C LEU A 140 -14.97 -0.26 15.06
N VAL A 141 -15.05 0.87 15.77
CA VAL A 141 -15.08 0.90 17.23
C VAL A 141 -16.30 0.18 17.79
N ASP A 142 -17.49 0.40 17.22
CA ASP A 142 -18.73 -0.31 17.61
C ASP A 142 -18.63 -1.83 17.41
N ARG A 143 -17.71 -2.29 16.55
CA ARG A 143 -17.41 -3.71 16.29
C ARG A 143 -16.29 -4.27 17.15
N GLY A 144 -15.76 -3.50 18.09
CA GLY A 144 -14.70 -3.92 19.01
C GLY A 144 -13.28 -3.74 18.50
N ILE A 145 -13.09 -3.10 17.34
CA ILE A 145 -11.75 -2.77 16.82
C ILE A 145 -11.26 -1.49 17.50
N LYS A 146 -10.03 -1.51 18.05
CA LYS A 146 -9.44 -0.34 18.73
C LYS A 146 -8.86 0.67 17.73
N ALA A 147 -9.69 1.22 16.84
CA ALA A 147 -9.25 2.17 15.82
C ALA A 147 -8.76 3.51 16.44
N GLU A 148 -7.71 4.09 15.87
CA GLU A 148 -7.17 5.40 16.23
C GLU A 148 -8.27 6.48 16.25
N ALA A 149 -8.13 7.46 17.15
CA ALA A 149 -9.08 8.55 17.34
C ALA A 149 -8.97 9.63 16.26
#